data_AF-A0A950CWC7-F1
#
_entry.id   AF-A0A950CWC7-F1
#
_cell.length_a   1.000
_cell.length_b   1.000
_cell.length_c   1.000
_cell.angle_alpha   90.00
_cell.angle_beta   90.00
_cell.angle_gamma   90.00
#
_symmetry.space_group_name_H-M   'P 1'
#
loop_
_entity.id
_entity.type
_entity.pdbx_description
1 polymer ?
#
loop_
_entity_poly.entity_id
_entity_poly.type
_entity_poly.pdbx_seq_one_letter_code
_entity_poly.pdbx_strand_id
1 'polypeptide(L)' 'MIRSYLRGLTEQVGGRNPLALAEQLYLLFEGAITASQLHGEPWPAHYAREAAEHLVAAYKGQKQA' A
#
# COMPACT_ATOMS: atom_id res chain seq x y z
N MET A 1 -13.42 8.70 1.57
CA MET A 1 -12.06 9.13 1.18
C MET A 1 -11.15 7.91 1.12
N ILE A 2 -10.16 7.91 0.21
CA ILE A 2 -9.29 6.75 -0.08
C ILE A 2 -8.61 6.18 1.17
N ARG A 3 -8.17 7.05 2.10
CA ARG A 3 -7.52 6.63 3.36
C ARG A 3 -8.43 5.76 4.25
N SER A 4 -9.69 6.16 4.44
CA SER A 4 -10.67 5.39 5.22
C SER A 4 -11.04 4.06 4.52
N TYR A 5 -11.06 4.06 3.19
CA TYR A 5 -11.30 2.85 2.39
C TYR A 5 -10.16 1.85 2.55
N LEU A 6 -8.90 2.29 2.42
CA LEU A 6 -7.72 1.45 2.63
C LEU A 6 -7.69 0.86 4.04
N ARG A 7 -8.06 1.65 5.06
CA ARG A 7 -8.20 1.14 6.42
C ARG A 7 -9.22 0.01 6.54
N GLY A 8 -10.41 0.17 5.97
CA GLY A 8 -11.43 -0.89 5.98
C GLY A 8 -10.97 -2.16 5.26
N LEU A 9 -10.23 -2.02 4.16
CA LEU A 9 -9.66 -3.16 3.43
C LEU A 9 -8.59 -3.89 4.24
N THR A 10 -7.64 -3.18 4.84
CA THR A 10 -6.57 -3.83 5.60
C THR A 10 -7.07 -4.47 6.89
N GLU A 11 -8.11 -3.90 7.51
CA GLU A 11 -8.83 -4.52 8.64
C GLU A 11 -9.45 -5.87 8.22
N GLN A 12 -10.03 -5.98 7.02
CA GLN A 12 -10.60 -7.23 6.49
C GLN A 12 -9.55 -8.28 6.11
N VAL A 13 -8.38 -7.86 5.62
CA VAL A 13 -7.28 -8.77 5.25
C VAL A 13 -6.71 -9.48 6.48
N GLY A 14 -6.76 -8.84 7.66
CA GLY A 14 -6.12 -9.33 8.88
C GLY A 14 -4.59 -9.33 8.76
N GLY A 15 -3.89 -9.51 9.89
CA GLY A 15 -2.42 -9.49 9.94
C GLY A 15 -1.89 -8.80 11.18
N ARG A 16 -0.57 -8.68 11.29
CA ARG A 16 0.08 -8.19 12.52
C ARG A 16 -0.25 -6.73 12.88
N ASN A 17 -0.47 -5.88 11.89
CA ASN A 17 -0.80 -4.46 12.13
C ASN A 17 -1.58 -3.83 10.94
N PRO A 18 -2.91 -3.99 10.90
CA PRO A 18 -3.75 -3.51 9.78
C PRO A 18 -3.67 -2.00 9.55
N LEU A 19 -3.52 -1.22 10.62
CA LEU A 19 -3.45 0.23 10.55
C LEU A 19 -2.15 0.70 9.89
N ALA A 20 -1.01 0.12 10.29
CA ALA A 20 0.28 0.46 9.68
C ALA A 20 0.30 0.14 8.18
N LEU A 21 -0.28 -0.99 7.76
CA LEU A 21 -0.42 -1.32 6.34
C LEU A 21 -1.27 -0.28 5.59
N ALA A 22 -2.39 0.17 6.18
CA ALA A 22 -3.25 1.18 5.56
C ALA A 22 -2.53 2.50 5.32
N GLU A 23 -1.79 2.99 6.32
CA GLU A 23 -1.04 4.25 6.20
C GLU A 23 0.13 4.13 5.20
N GLN A 24 0.81 2.98 5.17
CA GLN A 24 1.87 2.72 4.19
C GLN A 24 1.33 2.69 2.76
N LEU A 25 0.20 1.99 2.53
CA LEU A 25 -0.46 1.96 1.22
C LEU A 25 -0.97 3.34 0.80
N TYR A 26 -1.50 4.11 1.74
CA TYR A 26 -1.96 5.48 1.48
C TYR A 26 -0.81 6.38 1.04
N LEU A 27 0.32 6.38 1.77
CA LEU A 27 1.49 7.17 1.42
C LEU A 27 2.07 6.75 0.06
N LEU A 28 2.14 5.44 -0.20
CA LEU A 28 2.63 4.90 -1.47
C LEU A 28 1.77 5.33 -2.66
N PHE A 29 0.44 5.31 -2.49
CA PHE A 29 -0.52 5.77 -3.48
C PHE A 29 -0.36 7.26 -3.81
N GLU A 30 -0.30 8.13 -2.80
CA GLU A 30 -0.11 9.58 -2.98
C GLU A 30 1.26 9.89 -3.63
N GLY A 31 2.30 9.19 -3.20
CA GLY A 31 3.64 9.29 -3.77
C GLY A 31 3.69 8.88 -5.24
N ALA A 32 2.98 7.81 -5.61
CA ALA A 32 2.89 7.35 -6.99
C ALA A 32 2.22 8.37 -7.91
N ILE A 33 1.11 8.99 -7.47
CA ILE A 33 0.43 10.04 -8.22
C ILE A 33 1.37 11.24 -8.40
N THR A 34 1.94 11.70 -7.29
CA THR A 34 2.81 12.90 -7.29
C THR A 34 4.03 12.69 -8.19
N ALA A 35 4.71 11.54 -8.08
CA ALA A 35 5.87 11.22 -8.90
C ALA A 35 5.49 11.08 -10.39
N SER A 36 4.35 10.44 -10.70
CA SER A 36 3.91 10.29 -12.09
C SER A 36 3.61 11.65 -12.74
N GLN A 37 3.00 12.57 -11.98
CA GLN A 37 2.76 13.94 -12.42
C GLN A 37 4.06 14.74 -12.58
N LEU A 38 4.99 14.60 -11.65
CA LEU A 38 6.29 15.30 -11.69
C LEU A 38 7.12 14.88 -12.91
N HIS A 39 7.09 13.59 -13.25
CA HIS A 39 7.89 13.04 -14.34
C HIS A 39 7.15 13.00 -15.68
N GLY A 40 5.83 13.18 -15.70
CA GLY A 40 5.02 13.05 -16.91
C GLY A 40 4.93 11.62 -17.42
N GLU A 41 5.20 10.62 -16.57
CA GLU A 41 5.36 9.22 -16.95
C GLU A 41 4.63 8.28 -15.98
N PRO A 42 4.09 7.14 -16.43
CA PRO A 42 3.31 6.22 -15.58
C PRO A 42 4.16 5.25 -14.76
N TRP A 43 5.48 5.19 -14.99
CA TRP A 43 6.36 4.22 -14.31
C TRP A 43 6.27 4.24 -12.77
N PRO A 44 6.08 5.38 -12.06
CA PRO A 44 5.99 5.36 -10.61
C PRO A 44 4.77 4.58 -10.11
N ALA A 45 3.66 4.62 -10.85
CA ALA A 45 2.46 3.83 -10.54
C ALA A 45 2.72 2.31 -10.68
N HIS A 46 3.53 1.90 -11.65
CA HIS A 46 3.91 0.49 -11.82
C HIS A 46 4.73 -0.02 -10.62
N TYR A 47 5.78 0.70 -10.21
CA TYR A 47 6.58 0.30 -9.05
C TYR A 47 5.81 0.44 -7.73
N ALA A 48 4.90 1.41 -7.62
CA ALA A 48 4.03 1.52 -6.45
C ALA A 48 3.13 0.30 -6.30
N ARG A 49 2.65 -0.27 -7.41
CA ARG A 49 1.90 -1.53 -7.37
C ARG A 49 2.76 -2.68 -6.85
N GLU A 50 3.95 -2.87 -7.39
CA GLU A 50 4.86 -3.94 -6.94
C GLU A 50 5.22 -3.80 -5.46
N ALA A 51 5.51 -2.57 -5.01
CA ALA A 51 5.77 -2.28 -3.60
C ALA A 51 4.55 -2.57 -2.71
N ALA A 52 3.33 -2.26 -3.17
CA ALA A 52 2.11 -2.59 -2.45
C ALA A 52 1.92 -4.11 -2.31
N GLU A 53 2.22 -4.89 -3.36
CA GLU A 53 2.17 -6.35 -3.33
C GLU A 53 3.15 -6.92 -2.28
N HIS A 54 4.38 -6.39 -2.22
CA HIS A 54 5.35 -6.76 -1.18
C HIS A 54 4.90 -6.40 0.24
N LEU A 55 4.34 -5.21 0.44
CA LEU A 55 3.79 -4.79 1.74
C LEU A 55 2.66 -5.72 2.19
N VAL A 56 1.71 -6.02 1.30
CA VAL A 56 0.61 -6.93 1.61
C VAL A 56 1.13 -8.34 1.94
N ALA A 57 2.11 -8.85 1.18
CA ALA A 57 2.72 -10.15 1.46
C ALA A 57 3.42 -10.19 2.83
N ALA A 58 4.21 -9.15 3.16
CA ALA A 58 4.92 -9.04 4.43
C ALA A 58 3.97 -9.01 5.63
N TYR A 59 2.80 -8.38 5.48
CA TYR A 59 1.78 -8.29 6.54
C TYR A 59 0.88 -9.52 6.66
N LYS A 60 0.69 -10.27 5.56
CA LYS A 60 0.01 -11.57 5.55
C LYS A 60 0.88 -12.70 6.14
N GLY A 61 2.20 -12.57 6.10
CA GLY A 61 3.13 -13.67 6.36
C GLY A 61 4.19 -13.39 7.44
N GLN A 62 3.83 -13.68 8.70
CA GLN A 62 4.67 -14.49 9.60
C GLN A 62 3.73 -15.35 10.45
N LYS A 63 3.30 -16.49 9.90
CA LYS A 63 3.02 -17.65 10.76
C LYS A 63 4.35 -17.96 11.45
N GLN A 64 4.40 -17.82 12.77
CA GLN A 64 5.49 -18.35 13.58
C GLN A 64 5.64 -19.82 13.21
N ALA A 65 6.80 -20.17 12.66
CA ALA A 65 7.31 -21.54 12.69
C ALA A 65 7.80 -21.83 14.11
#